data_AF-A0A097PND9-F1
#
_entry.id   AF-A0A097PND9-F1
#
_cell.length_a   1.000
_cell.length_b   1.000
_cell.length_c   1.000
_cell.angle_alpha   90.00
_cell.angle_beta   90.00
_cell.angle_gamma   90.00
#
_symmetry.space_group_name_H-M   'P 1'
#
loop_
_entity.id
_entity.type
_entity.pdbx_description
1 polymer ?
#
loop_
_entity_poly.entity_id
_entity_poly.type
_entity_poly.pdbx_seq_one_letter_code
_entity_poly.pdbx_strand_id
1 'polypeptide(L)'
;MADKPSRALVVYAAGHAAALGSHLDAFASRACCGLLTLRSPTEDNSSTILELAQLLDVYDPKLFERFMGLRAALVTLGFHVFKTNDFIKRAFDLLGFSDGDVQETSEFDLVFMHVRLDKLVGAVLESAPVGSAIASRIHVSVILSYGSASETDSDLNLLRPRQSYTMKTGDVRLHHPILLAQWQDGVTRVDLAKGFSFEEFMKRGGNLAMLAERFLHEVAFKLWKAPKYGA
;
A
#
# COMPACT_ATOMS: atom_id res chain seq x y z
N MET A 1 -9.29 4.53 -22.28
CA MET A 1 -9.69 3.77 -21.06
C MET A 1 -8.86 2.52 -21.00
N ALA A 2 -8.52 2.04 -19.80
CA ALA A 2 -7.81 0.77 -19.63
C ALA A 2 -8.74 -0.41 -20.01
N ASP A 3 -8.35 -1.16 -21.03
CA ASP A 3 -8.99 -2.34 -21.63
C ASP A 3 -8.86 -3.65 -20.82
N LYS A 4 -8.05 -3.64 -19.76
CA LYS A 4 -7.77 -4.75 -18.83
C LYS A 4 -7.71 -4.18 -17.40
N PRO A 5 -8.14 -4.93 -16.37
CA PRO A 5 -8.15 -4.46 -14.98
C PRO A 5 -6.75 -4.16 -14.45
N SER A 6 -6.67 -3.16 -13.56
CA SER A 6 -5.46 -2.86 -12.79
C SER A 6 -5.15 -3.98 -11.79
N ARG A 7 -3.92 -4.02 -11.27
CA ARG A 7 -3.46 -4.92 -10.19
C ARG A 7 -2.62 -4.14 -9.19
N ALA A 8 -2.73 -4.41 -7.88
CA ALA A 8 -2.10 -3.58 -6.85
C ALA A 8 -0.83 -4.18 -6.24
N LEU A 9 0.15 -3.32 -6.01
CA LEU A 9 1.31 -3.55 -5.18
C LEU A 9 1.30 -2.56 -4.02
N VAL A 10 1.21 -3.03 -2.78
CA VAL A 10 1.28 -2.18 -1.59
C VAL A 10 2.57 -2.48 -0.86
N VAL A 11 3.42 -1.48 -0.70
CA VAL A 11 4.68 -1.57 0.03
C VAL A 11 4.54 -0.78 1.34
N TYR A 12 4.53 -1.51 2.46
CA TYR A 12 4.49 -0.94 3.81
C TYR A 12 5.82 -1.17 4.52
N ALA A 13 6.33 -0.11 5.15
CA ALA A 13 7.55 -0.18 5.96
C ALA A 13 7.34 0.52 7.31
N ALA A 14 7.13 -0.29 8.35
CA ALA A 14 6.93 0.16 9.71
C ALA A 14 8.14 0.98 10.20
N GLY A 15 7.92 2.16 10.77
CA GLY A 15 8.99 2.98 11.36
C GLY A 15 9.98 3.63 10.39
N HIS A 16 9.74 3.56 9.07
CA HIS A 16 10.65 4.09 8.05
C HIS A 16 10.28 5.50 7.54
N ALA A 17 9.29 6.20 8.11
CA ALA A 17 8.89 7.53 7.63
C ALA A 17 9.94 8.64 7.86
N ALA A 18 10.96 8.38 8.68
CA ALA A 18 12.13 9.25 8.83
C ALA A 18 13.31 8.86 7.90
N ALA A 19 13.20 7.77 7.13
CA ALA A 19 14.23 7.33 6.20
C ALA A 19 14.13 8.11 4.89
N LEU A 20 15.10 8.98 4.64
CA LEU A 20 15.24 9.70 3.38
C LEU A 20 15.85 8.79 2.31
N GLY A 21 15.38 8.91 1.07
CA GLY A 21 15.84 8.08 -0.04
C GLY A 21 15.42 8.66 -1.40
N SER A 22 16.36 8.72 -2.34
CA SER A 22 16.13 9.35 -3.65
C SER A 22 15.09 8.61 -4.50
N HIS A 23 14.91 7.30 -4.28
CA HIS A 23 13.85 6.54 -4.94
C HIS A 23 12.46 6.85 -4.36
N LEU A 24 12.38 7.23 -3.08
CA LEU A 24 11.14 7.65 -2.43
C LEU A 24 10.71 9.03 -2.90
N ASP A 25 11.65 9.97 -2.97
CA ASP A 25 11.41 11.31 -3.52
C ASP A 25 11.01 11.22 -5.01
N ALA A 26 11.70 10.37 -5.78
CA ALA A 26 11.33 10.08 -7.16
C ALA A 26 9.94 9.44 -7.29
N PHE A 27 9.53 8.57 -6.35
CA PHE A 27 8.19 7.99 -6.31
C PHE A 27 7.13 9.05 -5.96
N ALA A 28 7.34 9.82 -4.90
CA ALA A 28 6.48 10.92 -4.48
C ALA A 28 6.26 11.93 -5.63
N SER A 29 7.32 12.24 -6.38
CA SER A 29 7.26 13.17 -7.52
C SER A 29 6.31 12.75 -8.66
N ARG A 30 5.88 11.48 -8.69
CA ARG A 30 4.97 10.84 -9.68
C ARG A 30 3.61 10.46 -9.08
N ALA A 31 3.43 10.62 -7.77
CA ALA A 31 2.30 10.07 -7.03
C ALA A 31 1.23 11.14 -6.70
N CYS A 32 0.10 10.66 -6.19
CA CYS A 32 -0.76 11.43 -5.30
C CYS A 32 -0.39 11.06 -3.86
N CYS A 33 0.04 12.04 -3.09
CA CYS A 33 0.58 11.91 -1.74
C CYS A 33 -0.40 12.43 -0.69
N GLY A 34 -0.39 11.82 0.48
CA GLY A 34 -1.29 12.14 1.59
C GLY A 34 -0.93 11.37 2.84
N LEU A 35 -1.87 11.33 3.79
CA LEU A 35 -1.65 10.80 5.13
C LEU A 35 -2.70 9.75 5.49
N LEU A 36 -2.29 8.72 6.23
CA LEU A 36 -3.20 7.82 6.93
C LEU A 36 -3.18 8.17 8.42
N THR A 37 -4.37 8.22 9.03
CA THR A 37 -4.54 8.33 10.48
C THR A 37 -5.12 7.04 11.05
N LEU A 38 -4.60 6.63 12.21
CA LEU A 38 -5.06 5.48 12.96
C LEU A 38 -6.17 5.88 13.92
N ARG A 39 -7.06 4.96 14.26
CA ARG A 39 -7.84 5.06 15.49
C ARG A 39 -6.96 4.81 16.70
N SER A 40 -7.31 5.45 17.82
CA SER A 40 -6.78 5.10 19.13
C SER A 40 -7.13 3.64 19.42
N PRO A 41 -6.16 2.80 19.84
CA PRO A 41 -6.44 1.43 20.24
C PRO A 41 -7.20 1.44 21.56
N THR A 42 -7.92 0.34 21.79
CA THR A 42 -8.56 0.01 23.08
C THR A 42 -7.64 -0.80 24.00
N GLU A 43 -6.48 -1.23 23.51
CA GLU A 43 -5.58 -2.22 24.15
C GLU A 43 -4.10 -1.91 23.85
N ASP A 44 -3.20 -2.38 24.72
CA ASP A 44 -1.73 -2.21 24.63
C ASP A 44 -1.07 -3.14 23.59
N ASN A 45 -1.57 -3.15 22.36
CA ASN A 45 -0.96 -3.89 21.24
C ASN A 45 0.23 -3.12 20.64
N SER A 46 1.19 -3.85 20.04
CA SER A 46 2.34 -3.21 19.39
C SER A 46 1.90 -2.28 18.26
N SER A 47 2.57 -1.13 18.11
CA SER A 47 2.15 -0.09 17.15
C SER A 47 2.09 -0.61 15.72
N THR A 48 3.03 -1.49 15.33
CA THR A 48 3.10 -2.10 14.00
C THR A 48 1.95 -3.10 13.75
N ILE A 49 1.55 -3.90 14.76
CA ILE A 49 0.36 -4.74 14.64
C ILE A 49 -0.88 -3.88 14.47
N LEU A 50 -1.05 -2.84 15.29
CA LEU A 50 -2.21 -1.95 15.20
C LEU A 50 -2.30 -1.27 13.84
N GLU A 51 -1.17 -0.82 13.30
CA GLU A 51 -1.06 -0.24 11.96
C GLU A 51 -1.49 -1.24 10.88
N LEU A 52 -0.89 -2.43 10.86
CA LEU A 52 -1.22 -3.47 9.88
C LEU A 52 -2.69 -3.93 10.01
N ALA A 53 -3.20 -4.09 11.23
CA ALA A 53 -4.59 -4.45 11.51
C ALA A 53 -5.60 -3.40 11.04
N GLN A 54 -5.22 -2.12 11.03
CA GLN A 54 -6.05 -1.07 10.44
C GLN A 54 -5.86 -0.97 8.92
N LEU A 55 -4.63 -1.02 8.39
CA LEU A 55 -4.34 -0.95 6.95
C LEU A 55 -4.98 -2.09 6.13
N LEU A 56 -4.88 -3.31 6.65
CA LEU A 56 -5.49 -4.51 6.08
C LEU A 56 -6.97 -4.67 6.52
N ASP A 57 -7.46 -3.75 7.37
CA ASP A 57 -8.82 -3.66 7.96
C ASP A 57 -9.31 -5.02 8.48
N VAL A 58 -8.83 -5.49 9.64
CA VAL A 58 -8.62 -6.92 9.95
C VAL A 58 -9.56 -7.53 11.04
N TYR A 59 -10.87 -7.73 10.78
CA TYR A 59 -11.85 -8.26 11.76
C TYR A 59 -13.20 -9.04 11.30
N ASP A 60 -13.56 -9.33 10.01
CA ASP A 60 -14.55 -10.28 9.33
C ASP A 60 -13.97 -11.18 8.16
N PRO A 61 -14.45 -12.43 7.95
CA PRO A 61 -13.64 -13.54 7.40
C PRO A 61 -12.94 -13.46 6.02
N LYS A 62 -13.42 -12.77 4.96
CA LYS A 62 -12.84 -12.91 3.59
C LYS A 62 -12.88 -11.65 2.71
N LEU A 63 -11.69 -11.18 2.28
CA LEU A 63 -11.53 -10.11 1.27
C LEU A 63 -12.26 -10.40 -0.05
N PHE A 64 -12.22 -11.66 -0.47
CA PHE A 64 -12.86 -12.14 -1.70
C PHE A 64 -14.37 -11.84 -1.71
N GLU A 65 -15.06 -12.03 -0.59
CA GLU A 65 -16.50 -11.81 -0.45
C GLU A 65 -16.84 -10.32 -0.40
N ARG A 66 -16.01 -9.52 0.30
CA ARG A 66 -16.20 -8.06 0.42
C ARG A 66 -15.94 -7.29 -0.88
N PHE A 67 -14.96 -7.72 -1.66
CA PHE A 67 -14.40 -6.93 -2.77
C PHE A 67 -14.49 -7.67 -4.10
N MET A 68 -15.68 -8.10 -4.50
CA MET A 68 -15.98 -8.61 -5.85
C MET A 68 -14.95 -9.66 -6.35
N GLY A 69 -14.61 -10.61 -5.48
CA GLY A 69 -13.63 -11.66 -5.76
C GLY A 69 -12.17 -11.20 -5.72
N LEU A 70 -11.82 -10.18 -4.92
CA LEU A 70 -10.43 -9.72 -4.73
C LEU A 70 -9.57 -10.83 -4.13
N ARG A 71 -8.53 -11.23 -4.86
CA ARG A 71 -7.49 -12.15 -4.39
C ARG A 71 -6.30 -11.33 -3.90
N ALA A 72 -5.93 -11.49 -2.64
CA ALA A 72 -4.80 -10.77 -2.05
C ALA A 72 -3.78 -11.73 -1.41
N ALA A 73 -2.49 -11.41 -1.57
CA ALA A 73 -1.39 -12.06 -0.84
C ALA A 73 -0.73 -11.05 0.10
N LEU A 74 -0.41 -11.49 1.33
CA LEU A 74 0.47 -10.77 2.25
C LEU A 74 1.85 -11.45 2.22
N VAL A 75 2.90 -10.67 1.95
CA VAL A 75 4.28 -11.13 1.91
C VAL A 75 5.09 -10.36 2.94
N THR A 76 5.42 -11.02 4.05
CA THR A 76 6.32 -10.51 5.09
C THR A 76 7.71 -11.11 4.88
N LEU A 77 8.77 -10.34 5.18
CA LEU A 77 10.13 -10.84 5.20
C LEU A 77 10.77 -10.68 6.58
N GLY A 78 11.31 -11.77 7.11
CA GLY A 78 12.41 -11.71 8.07
C GLY A 78 13.67 -11.15 7.40
N PHE A 79 14.49 -10.40 8.14
CA PHE A 79 15.42 -9.39 7.63
C PHE A 79 16.61 -9.86 6.74
N HIS A 80 16.68 -11.11 6.28
CA HIS A 80 17.93 -11.71 5.79
C HIS A 80 17.94 -12.49 4.46
N VAL A 81 16.81 -12.69 3.75
CA VAL A 81 16.72 -13.86 2.82
C VAL A 81 16.80 -13.57 1.30
N PHE A 82 16.51 -12.34 0.81
CA PHE A 82 16.41 -12.10 -0.65
C PHE A 82 17.16 -10.87 -1.16
N LYS A 83 17.68 -10.95 -2.40
CA LYS A 83 18.07 -9.76 -3.18
C LYS A 83 16.79 -9.02 -3.58
N THR A 84 16.84 -7.69 -3.55
CA THR A 84 15.70 -6.79 -3.83
C THR A 84 15.00 -7.11 -5.16
N ASN A 85 15.76 -7.40 -6.21
CA ASN A 85 15.23 -7.62 -7.55
C ASN A 85 14.50 -8.97 -7.68
N ASP A 86 15.02 -10.04 -7.05
CA ASP A 86 14.38 -11.36 -7.02
C ASP A 86 13.01 -11.27 -6.31
N PHE A 87 12.92 -10.40 -5.30
CA PHE A 87 11.70 -10.18 -4.52
C PHE A 87 10.65 -9.35 -5.28
N ILE A 88 11.05 -8.28 -5.98
CA ILE A 88 10.15 -7.54 -6.87
C ILE A 88 9.69 -8.42 -8.03
N LYS A 89 10.59 -9.18 -8.65
CA LYS A 89 10.22 -10.14 -9.70
C LYS A 89 9.12 -11.08 -9.19
N ARG A 90 9.31 -11.71 -8.03
CA ARG A 90 8.28 -12.60 -7.46
C ARG A 90 6.96 -11.89 -7.18
N ALA A 91 6.96 -10.66 -6.69
CA ALA A 91 5.73 -9.89 -6.48
C ALA A 91 5.03 -9.55 -7.81
N PHE A 92 5.80 -9.25 -8.86
CA PHE A 92 5.30 -9.00 -10.21
C PHE A 92 4.75 -10.29 -10.85
N ASP A 93 5.44 -11.42 -10.71
CA ASP A 93 4.98 -12.75 -11.18
C ASP A 93 3.62 -13.13 -10.54
N LEU A 94 3.46 -12.93 -9.22
CA LEU A 94 2.19 -13.14 -8.50
C LEU A 94 1.05 -12.23 -9.03
N LEU A 95 1.41 -11.01 -9.45
CA LEU A 95 0.52 -10.06 -10.11
C LEU A 95 0.45 -10.28 -11.63
N GLY A 96 0.96 -11.39 -12.20
CA GLY A 96 0.90 -11.66 -13.64
C GLY A 96 1.60 -10.60 -14.51
N PHE A 97 2.67 -10.00 -14.01
CA PHE A 97 3.58 -9.16 -14.78
C PHE A 97 4.88 -9.93 -14.97
N SER A 98 5.24 -10.24 -16.22
CA SER A 98 6.46 -11.00 -16.53
C SER A 98 7.06 -10.53 -17.85
N ASP A 99 8.40 -10.52 -17.92
CA ASP A 99 9.18 -10.16 -19.11
C ASP A 99 8.81 -8.80 -19.75
N GLY A 100 8.34 -7.85 -18.92
CA GLY A 100 7.95 -6.50 -19.34
C GLY A 100 6.49 -6.36 -19.81
N ASP A 101 5.71 -7.45 -19.83
CA ASP A 101 4.34 -7.49 -20.32
C ASP A 101 3.30 -7.89 -19.24
N VAL A 102 2.04 -7.68 -19.57
CA VAL A 102 0.86 -7.91 -18.72
C VAL A 102 0.16 -9.19 -19.17
N GLN A 103 0.43 -10.27 -18.46
CA GLN A 103 -0.20 -11.58 -18.71
C GLN A 103 -1.72 -11.50 -18.58
N GLU A 104 -2.45 -12.36 -19.29
CA GLU A 104 -3.93 -12.37 -19.21
C GLU A 104 -4.44 -12.77 -17.83
N THR A 105 -3.76 -13.71 -17.19
CA THR A 105 -4.04 -14.20 -15.84
C THR A 105 -3.04 -13.65 -14.83
N SER A 106 -3.44 -13.62 -13.56
CA SER A 106 -2.57 -13.42 -12.40
C SER A 106 -3.01 -14.35 -11.28
N GLU A 107 -2.12 -14.69 -10.36
CA GLU A 107 -2.49 -15.47 -9.17
C GLU A 107 -3.27 -14.60 -8.17
N PHE A 108 -2.84 -13.35 -8.02
CA PHE A 108 -3.45 -12.35 -7.15
C PHE A 108 -3.81 -11.06 -7.89
N ASP A 109 -4.74 -10.31 -7.33
CA ASP A 109 -5.15 -8.97 -7.77
C ASP A 109 -4.42 -7.88 -6.95
N LEU A 110 -3.97 -8.23 -5.74
CA LEU A 110 -3.27 -7.38 -4.78
C LEU A 110 -2.13 -8.16 -4.10
N VAL A 111 -0.93 -7.60 -4.05
CA VAL A 111 0.17 -8.08 -3.20
C VAL A 111 0.52 -6.97 -2.20
N PHE A 112 0.41 -7.27 -0.91
CA PHE A 112 0.81 -6.40 0.19
C PHE A 112 2.15 -6.89 0.76
N MET A 113 3.12 -5.99 0.92
CA MET A 113 4.51 -6.32 1.26
C MET A 113 4.94 -5.55 2.51
N HIS A 114 5.51 -6.25 3.50
CA HIS A 114 6.04 -5.64 4.72
C HIS A 114 7.57 -5.81 4.79
N VAL A 115 8.32 -4.72 4.65
CA VAL A 115 9.75 -4.73 4.25
C VAL A 115 10.52 -3.43 4.55
N ARG A 116 11.86 -3.44 4.39
CA ARG A 116 12.70 -2.23 4.29
C ARG A 116 12.82 -1.74 2.83
N LEU A 117 12.95 -0.42 2.67
CA LEU A 117 12.16 0.28 1.66
C LEU A 117 12.90 0.86 0.43
N ASP A 118 13.88 1.75 0.59
CA ASP A 118 14.30 2.67 -0.50
C ASP A 118 14.72 1.96 -1.79
N LYS A 119 15.65 1.00 -1.71
CA LYS A 119 16.06 0.18 -2.86
C LYS A 119 14.91 -0.62 -3.49
N LEU A 120 13.92 -1.01 -2.70
CA LEU A 120 12.76 -1.77 -3.18
C LEU A 120 11.84 -0.87 -4.03
N VAL A 121 11.61 0.36 -3.60
CA VAL A 121 10.87 1.35 -4.39
C VAL A 121 11.63 1.69 -5.68
N GLY A 122 12.96 1.76 -5.63
CA GLY A 122 13.80 1.85 -6.83
C GLY A 122 13.54 0.71 -7.82
N ALA A 123 13.63 -0.54 -7.36
CA ALA A 123 13.37 -1.72 -8.20
C ALA A 123 11.93 -1.79 -8.75
N VAL A 124 10.91 -1.26 -8.05
CA VAL A 124 9.55 -1.11 -8.60
C VAL A 124 9.51 -0.10 -9.74
N LEU A 125 10.16 1.06 -9.57
CA LEU A 125 10.22 2.10 -10.61
C LEU A 125 11.01 1.66 -11.86
N GLU A 126 12.00 0.78 -11.69
CA GLU A 126 12.74 0.13 -12.78
C GLU A 126 11.92 -0.95 -13.48
N SER A 127 11.16 -1.75 -12.72
CA SER A 127 10.33 -2.85 -13.25
C SER A 127 9.02 -2.36 -13.91
N ALA A 128 8.59 -1.14 -13.60
CA ALA A 128 7.46 -0.47 -14.24
C ALA A 128 7.87 0.96 -14.72
N PRO A 129 8.63 1.09 -15.82
CA PRO A 129 8.96 2.40 -16.39
C PRO A 129 7.71 3.15 -16.85
N VAL A 130 7.69 4.48 -16.72
CA VAL A 130 6.61 5.35 -17.25
C VAL A 130 6.44 5.10 -18.76
N GLY A 131 5.21 4.98 -19.22
CA GLY A 131 4.84 4.61 -20.59
C GLY A 131 4.86 3.10 -20.88
N SER A 132 5.30 2.24 -19.95
CA SER A 132 5.26 0.78 -20.13
C SER A 132 3.85 0.20 -19.95
N ALA A 133 3.62 -0.97 -20.56
CA ALA A 133 2.39 -1.73 -20.37
C ALA A 133 2.14 -2.01 -18.88
N ILE A 134 3.17 -2.41 -18.13
CA ILE A 134 3.07 -2.66 -16.68
C ILE A 134 2.69 -1.39 -15.91
N ALA A 135 3.37 -0.26 -16.14
CA ALA A 135 3.09 0.99 -15.41
C ALA A 135 1.63 1.47 -15.58
N SER A 136 1.02 1.22 -16.74
CA SER A 136 -0.40 1.53 -16.98
C SER A 136 -1.39 0.65 -16.22
N ARG A 137 -0.96 -0.52 -15.71
CA ARG A 137 -1.81 -1.52 -15.02
C ARG A 137 -1.48 -1.71 -13.55
N ILE A 138 -0.25 -1.44 -13.12
CA ILE A 138 0.16 -1.59 -11.73
C ILE A 138 -0.27 -0.35 -10.92
N HIS A 139 -1.06 -0.59 -9.88
CA HIS A 139 -1.35 0.40 -8.86
C HIS A 139 -0.39 0.22 -7.68
N VAL A 140 0.55 1.14 -7.51
CA VAL A 140 1.53 1.10 -6.42
C VAL A 140 1.09 2.02 -5.29
N SER A 141 1.03 1.52 -4.06
CA SER A 141 0.93 2.33 -2.83
C SER A 141 2.17 2.13 -1.97
N VAL A 142 2.82 3.22 -1.55
CA VAL A 142 3.95 3.21 -0.61
C VAL A 142 3.49 3.84 0.70
N ILE A 143 3.66 3.12 1.82
CA ILE A 143 3.11 3.48 3.14
C ILE A 143 4.20 3.43 4.22
N LEU A 144 4.52 4.57 4.84
CA LEU A 144 5.55 4.67 5.87
C LEU A 144 5.00 5.21 7.18
N SER A 145 5.21 4.48 8.27
CA SER A 145 4.88 4.96 9.62
C SER A 145 6.10 5.46 10.39
N TYR A 146 5.82 6.18 11.47
CA TYR A 146 6.82 6.62 12.44
C TYR A 146 6.86 5.65 13.62
N GLY A 147 8.07 5.28 14.07
CA GLY A 147 8.25 4.34 15.19
C GLY A 147 9.52 3.50 15.03
N SER A 148 9.75 2.59 15.97
CA SER A 148 10.81 1.58 15.88
C SER A 148 10.23 0.23 15.46
N ALA A 149 10.63 -0.30 14.31
CA ALA A 149 10.28 -1.67 13.93
C ALA A 149 11.05 -2.66 14.82
N SER A 150 10.34 -3.38 15.69
CA SER A 150 10.86 -4.56 16.38
C SER A 150 10.89 -5.77 15.43
N GLU A 151 11.70 -6.78 15.76
CA GLU A 151 11.78 -8.00 14.95
C GLU A 151 10.49 -8.82 15.06
N THR A 152 9.84 -9.04 13.91
CA THR A 152 8.77 -10.01 13.65
C THR A 152 7.88 -10.37 14.83
N ASP A 153 6.86 -9.54 15.05
CA ASP A 153 5.79 -9.82 16.00
C ASP A 153 5.02 -11.09 15.58
N SER A 154 4.93 -12.09 16.47
CA SER A 154 4.37 -13.43 16.16
C SER A 154 2.88 -13.39 15.78
N ASP A 155 2.21 -12.36 16.26
CA ASP A 155 0.76 -12.21 16.24
C ASP A 155 0.24 -11.70 14.89
N LEU A 156 1.13 -11.39 13.94
CA LEU A 156 0.76 -11.13 12.54
C LEU A 156 -0.02 -12.29 11.91
N ASN A 157 0.14 -13.52 12.40
CA ASN A 157 -0.61 -14.70 11.97
C ASN A 157 -2.07 -14.73 12.48
N LEU A 158 -2.42 -13.90 13.46
CA LEU A 158 -3.77 -13.79 14.02
C LEU A 158 -4.67 -12.84 13.20
N LEU A 159 -4.07 -12.07 12.28
CA LEU A 159 -4.74 -11.09 11.44
C LEU A 159 -5.68 -11.75 10.40
N ARG A 160 -7.00 -11.50 10.52
CA ARG A 160 -8.05 -11.90 9.55
C ARG A 160 -8.84 -10.65 9.09
N PRO A 161 -8.99 -10.30 7.78
CA PRO A 161 -9.67 -9.09 7.17
C PRO A 161 -11.05 -8.70 7.75
N ARG A 162 -11.78 -7.59 7.40
CA ARG A 162 -13.19 -7.17 7.80
C ARG A 162 -14.06 -6.61 6.65
N GLN A 163 -15.37 -6.32 6.87
CA GLN A 163 -16.25 -5.39 6.13
C GLN A 163 -16.52 -4.03 6.84
N SER A 164 -16.35 -2.92 6.12
CA SER A 164 -16.30 -1.54 6.67
C SER A 164 -17.56 -0.67 6.45
N TYR A 165 -18.77 -1.22 6.44
CA TYR A 165 -19.98 -0.40 6.24
C TYR A 165 -20.47 0.24 7.56
N THR A 166 -20.21 -0.39 8.71
CA THR A 166 -20.45 0.20 10.02
C THR A 166 -19.55 1.41 10.23
N MET A 167 -20.09 2.52 10.74
CA MET A 167 -19.24 3.56 11.35
C MET A 167 -18.58 2.97 12.59
N LYS A 168 -17.31 2.59 12.49
CA LYS A 168 -16.51 2.25 13.67
C LYS A 168 -16.42 3.49 14.55
N THR A 169 -16.76 3.33 15.82
CA THR A 169 -16.65 4.36 16.86
C THR A 169 -15.22 4.40 17.42
N GLY A 170 -14.92 5.39 18.25
CA GLY A 170 -13.60 5.57 18.88
C GLY A 170 -12.76 6.67 18.25
N ASP A 171 -11.88 7.25 19.07
CA ASP A 171 -11.11 8.46 18.75
C ASP A 171 -10.07 8.24 17.64
N VAL A 172 -9.75 9.34 16.95
CA VAL A 172 -8.79 9.38 15.84
C VAL A 172 -7.45 9.93 16.36
N ARG A 173 -6.36 9.20 16.14
CA ARG A 173 -4.99 9.63 16.47
C ARG A 173 -4.52 10.66 15.45
N LEU A 174 -4.63 11.93 15.82
CA LEU A 174 -4.11 13.07 15.05
C LEU A 174 -2.59 13.27 15.22
N HIS A 175 -1.98 12.63 16.23
CA HIS A 175 -0.55 12.60 16.46
C HIS A 175 0.06 11.32 15.86
N HIS A 176 1.16 11.47 15.10
CA HIS A 176 1.83 10.41 14.32
C HIS A 176 1.03 9.91 13.09
N PRO A 177 0.82 10.76 12.07
CA PRO A 177 0.25 10.33 10.80
C PRO A 177 1.24 9.46 10.02
N ILE A 178 0.71 8.46 9.32
CA ILE A 178 1.46 7.58 8.42
C ILE A 178 1.49 8.24 7.04
N LEU A 179 2.64 8.25 6.37
CA LEU A 179 2.80 8.78 5.02
C LEU A 179 2.27 7.78 3.99
N LEU A 180 1.48 8.25 3.03
CA LEU A 180 0.97 7.48 1.89
C LEU A 180 1.31 8.19 0.59
N ALA A 181 1.90 7.49 -0.37
CA ALA A 181 1.97 7.94 -1.76
C ALA A 181 1.44 6.84 -2.68
N GLN A 182 0.67 7.22 -3.69
CA GLN A 182 -0.02 6.30 -4.59
C GLN A 182 0.19 6.67 -6.05
N TRP A 183 0.52 5.69 -6.89
CA TRP A 183 0.82 5.88 -8.30
C TRP A 183 0.27 4.74 -9.16
N GLN A 184 -0.09 5.09 -10.40
CA GLN A 184 -0.43 4.23 -11.52
C GLN A 184 -0.37 5.15 -12.75
N ASP A 185 0.36 4.74 -13.78
CA ASP A 185 0.63 5.61 -14.92
C ASP A 185 -0.64 5.84 -15.76
N GLY A 186 -0.80 7.07 -16.26
CA GLY A 186 -2.01 7.52 -16.97
C GLY A 186 -3.32 7.55 -16.15
N VAL A 187 -3.33 7.09 -14.90
CA VAL A 187 -4.53 7.04 -14.03
C VAL A 187 -4.41 7.95 -12.82
N THR A 188 -3.24 8.05 -12.22
CA THR A 188 -3.02 8.89 -11.03
C THR A 188 -2.90 10.36 -11.42
N ARG A 189 -3.70 11.22 -10.77
CA ARG A 189 -3.48 12.66 -10.79
C ARG A 189 -2.31 12.98 -9.88
N VAL A 190 -1.14 13.21 -10.48
CA VAL A 190 0.09 13.62 -9.79
C VAL A 190 -0.13 14.97 -9.09
N ASP A 191 0.42 15.12 -7.88
CA ASP A 191 0.36 16.37 -7.13
C ASP A 191 1.68 17.18 -7.20
N LEU A 192 1.87 18.11 -6.27
CA LEU A 192 3.01 19.03 -6.26
C LEU A 192 4.17 18.57 -5.36
N ALA A 193 4.03 17.45 -4.64
CA ALA A 193 5.08 16.90 -3.80
C ALA A 193 6.29 16.47 -4.63
N LYS A 194 7.49 16.69 -4.10
CA LYS A 194 8.76 16.25 -4.71
C LYS A 194 9.67 15.47 -3.75
N GLY A 195 9.30 15.40 -2.47
CA GLY A 195 9.97 14.58 -1.46
C GLY A 195 8.99 13.75 -0.64
N PHE A 196 9.44 12.61 -0.14
CA PHE A 196 8.62 11.69 0.66
C PHE A 196 8.72 12.04 2.15
N SER A 197 8.00 13.08 2.59
CA SER A 197 8.02 13.53 3.98
C SER A 197 6.68 14.12 4.44
N PHE A 198 6.45 14.11 5.76
CA PHE A 198 5.26 14.71 6.36
C PHE A 198 5.09 16.19 5.99
N GLU A 199 6.18 16.98 6.07
CA GLU A 199 6.13 18.41 5.79
C GLU A 199 5.78 18.70 4.32
N GLU A 200 6.37 17.94 3.39
CA GLU A 200 6.07 18.09 1.96
C GLU A 200 4.64 17.63 1.65
N PHE A 201 4.18 16.50 2.22
CA PHE A 201 2.82 15.99 2.00
C PHE A 201 1.76 16.93 2.58
N MET A 202 2.02 17.55 3.74
CA MET A 202 1.13 18.58 4.32
C MET A 202 1.08 19.87 3.48
N LYS A 203 2.17 20.24 2.82
CA LYS A 203 2.25 21.48 2.02
C LYS A 203 1.83 21.32 0.56
N ARG A 204 2.00 20.12 -0.02
CA ARG A 204 1.91 19.88 -1.46
C ARG A 204 1.18 18.59 -1.88
N GLY A 205 0.85 17.72 -0.93
CA GLY A 205 0.15 16.46 -1.16
C GLY A 205 -1.31 16.69 -1.59
N GLY A 206 -1.77 15.92 -2.57
CA GLY A 206 -3.11 16.02 -3.14
C GLY A 206 -4.18 15.16 -2.46
N ASN A 207 -3.81 14.12 -1.72
CA ASN A 207 -4.74 13.10 -1.22
C ASN A 207 -5.27 13.37 0.20
N LEU A 208 -4.86 14.48 0.84
CA LEU A 208 -5.22 14.87 2.20
C LEU A 208 -4.99 13.74 3.23
N ALA A 209 -5.83 13.65 4.27
CA ALA A 209 -5.75 12.61 5.29
C ALA A 209 -6.99 11.69 5.23
N MET A 210 -6.77 10.39 5.37
CA MET A 210 -7.83 9.37 5.44
C MET A 210 -7.57 8.38 6.58
N LEU A 211 -8.61 7.70 7.06
CA LEU A 211 -8.45 6.64 8.07
C LEU A 211 -7.76 5.42 7.44
N ALA A 212 -6.79 4.82 8.15
CA ALA A 212 -6.06 3.63 7.67
C ALA A 212 -7.00 2.46 7.31
N GLU A 213 -8.09 2.26 8.04
CA GLU A 213 -9.14 1.26 7.74
C GLU A 213 -9.92 1.49 6.44
N ARG A 214 -9.79 2.66 5.82
CA ARG A 214 -10.35 2.95 4.49
C ARG A 214 -9.38 2.65 3.35
N PHE A 215 -8.09 2.46 3.65
CA PHE A 215 -7.03 2.24 2.64
C PHE A 215 -7.36 1.07 1.71
N LEU A 216 -7.70 -0.09 2.27
CA LEU A 216 -7.95 -1.28 1.47
C LEU A 216 -9.20 -1.15 0.57
N HIS A 217 -10.21 -0.39 1.01
CA HIS A 217 -11.37 -0.06 0.17
C HIS A 217 -11.00 0.92 -0.96
N GLU A 218 -10.11 1.87 -0.71
CA GLU A 218 -9.61 2.79 -1.73
C GLU A 218 -8.81 2.05 -2.81
N VAL A 219 -7.93 1.11 -2.41
CA VAL A 219 -7.21 0.23 -3.32
C VAL A 219 -8.19 -0.66 -4.10
N ALA A 220 -9.12 -1.33 -3.43
CA ALA A 220 -10.13 -2.16 -4.10
C ALA A 220 -10.96 -1.36 -5.12
N PHE A 221 -11.31 -0.10 -4.83
CA PHE A 221 -11.96 0.78 -5.80
C PHE A 221 -11.07 1.05 -7.03
N LYS A 222 -9.78 1.35 -6.84
CA LYS A 222 -8.82 1.56 -7.95
C LYS A 222 -8.61 0.30 -8.80
N LEU A 223 -8.80 -0.88 -8.22
CA LEU A 223 -8.80 -2.18 -8.92
C LEU A 223 -10.16 -2.57 -9.52
N TRP A 224 -11.19 -1.74 -9.41
CA TRP A 224 -12.57 -2.01 -9.85
C TRP A 224 -13.20 -3.22 -9.14
N LYS A 225 -12.73 -3.49 -7.91
CA LYS A 225 -13.17 -4.53 -6.98
C LYS A 225 -14.10 -3.98 -5.88
N ALA A 226 -14.37 -2.68 -5.90
CA ALA A 226 -15.33 -1.99 -5.03
C ALA A 226 -15.98 -0.79 -5.78
N PRO A 227 -17.20 -0.38 -5.44
CA PRO A 227 -17.80 0.86 -5.96
C PRO A 227 -17.10 2.12 -5.43
N LYS A 228 -17.29 3.25 -6.12
CA LYS A 228 -16.70 4.54 -5.75
C LYS A 228 -17.47 5.19 -4.58
N TYR A 229 -17.12 4.79 -3.37
CA TYR A 229 -17.90 5.03 -2.15
C TYR A 229 -19.24 4.26 -2.18
N GLY A 230 -19.84 4.04 -1.01
CA GLY A 230 -20.98 3.13 -0.86
C GLY A 230 -22.18 3.53 -1.71
N ALA A 231 -22.72 2.55 -2.44
CA ALA A 231 -24.11 2.55 -2.89
C ALA A 231 -25.01 2.04 -1.77
#